data_AF-A0A2G9T8K2-F1
#
_entry.id   AF-A0A2G9T8K2-F1
#
_cell.length_a   1.000
_cell.length_b   1.000
_cell.length_c   1.000
_cell.angle_alpha   90.00
_cell.angle_beta   90.00
_cell.angle_gamma   90.00
#
_symmetry.space_group_name_H-M   'P 1'
#
loop_
_entity.id
_entity.type
_entity.pdbx_description
1 polymer ?
#
loop_
_entity_poly.entity_id
_entity_poly.type
_entity_poly.pdbx_seq_one_letter_code
_entity_poly.pdbx_strand_id
1 'polypeptide(L)'
;MNGGGDTVLNGVEEAPVVDWHKEITAMKPIDEQYPDGKYPVGQCETYYLPGKDGRIASDRESNQEKKALDGSFEEMYQDYRRSAEAHRQVRSYVKSWVKPGMTMIEICERLEACSRHLIKENGLEAGLAFPTGCSLNHVAAHYTPNNGDT
;
A
#
# COMPACT_ATOMS: atom_id res chain seq x y z
N MET A 1 -43.67 -25.36 32.70
CA MET A 1 -42.62 -26.41 32.64
C MET A 1 -42.30 -26.65 31.18
N ASN A 2 -41.04 -26.36 30.81
CA ASN A 2 -40.17 -26.88 29.75
C ASN A 2 -40.76 -27.13 28.34
N GLY A 3 -40.13 -26.72 27.24
CA GLY A 3 -38.81 -26.12 27.06
C GLY A 3 -38.65 -25.67 25.61
N GLY A 4 -38.06 -24.49 25.43
CA GLY A 4 -37.61 -24.01 24.13
C GLY A 4 -36.41 -24.85 23.71
N GLY A 5 -36.49 -25.47 22.55
CA GLY A 5 -35.34 -26.12 21.93
C GLY A 5 -34.36 -25.06 21.45
N ASP A 6 -33.22 -24.97 22.12
CA ASP A 6 -32.04 -24.30 21.60
C ASP A 6 -31.63 -25.01 20.30
N THR A 7 -31.93 -24.38 19.17
CA THR A 7 -31.29 -24.70 17.90
C THR A 7 -29.82 -24.31 18.02
N VAL A 8 -29.00 -25.30 18.36
CA VAL A 8 -27.55 -25.26 18.24
C VAL A 8 -27.23 -24.90 16.79
N LEU A 9 -26.67 -23.70 16.58
CA LEU A 9 -26.11 -23.30 15.30
C LEU A 9 -24.90 -24.20 15.03
N ASN A 10 -25.12 -25.26 14.28
CA ASN A 10 -24.08 -26.17 13.83
C ASN A 10 -23.07 -25.40 12.97
N GLY A 11 -21.82 -25.38 13.45
CA GLY A 11 -20.58 -25.28 12.67
C GLY A 11 -20.54 -24.18 11.61
N VAL A 12 -20.06 -22.99 12.01
CA VAL A 12 -19.34 -22.15 11.05
C VAL A 12 -18.10 -22.94 10.67
N GLU A 13 -18.10 -23.49 9.45
CA GLU A 13 -16.93 -24.14 8.86
C GLU A 13 -15.78 -23.12 8.92
N GLU A 14 -14.80 -23.35 9.81
CA GLU A 14 -13.63 -22.48 9.91
C GLU A 14 -13.00 -22.39 8.53
N ALA A 15 -12.92 -21.16 8.00
CA ALA A 15 -12.29 -20.94 6.71
C ALA A 15 -10.87 -21.53 6.77
N PRO A 16 -10.44 -22.28 5.74
CA PRO A 16 -9.13 -22.90 5.76
C PRO A 16 -8.05 -21.84 6.02
N VAL A 17 -7.17 -22.11 6.97
CA VAL A 17 -6.07 -21.22 7.33
C VAL A 17 -5.13 -21.11 6.13
N VAL A 18 -5.28 -20.04 5.35
CA VAL A 18 -4.40 -19.73 4.23
C VAL A 18 -3.07 -19.26 4.79
N ASP A 19 -2.00 -20.01 4.56
CA ASP A 19 -0.63 -19.64 4.92
C ASP A 19 -0.12 -18.53 3.98
N TRP A 20 -0.56 -17.31 4.24
CA TRP A 20 -0.18 -16.13 3.47
C TRP A 20 1.29 -15.74 3.68
N HIS A 21 1.96 -16.24 4.73
CA HIS A 21 3.40 -16.03 4.90
C HIS A 21 4.20 -16.68 3.79
N LYS A 22 3.81 -17.88 3.33
CA LYS A 22 4.43 -18.52 2.17
C LYS A 22 4.22 -17.73 0.88
N GLU A 23 3.00 -17.22 0.66
CA GLU A 23 2.70 -16.40 -0.50
C GLU A 23 3.58 -15.14 -0.55
N ILE A 24 3.68 -14.43 0.58
CA ILE A 24 4.48 -13.22 0.71
C ILE A 24 5.97 -13.53 0.53
N THR A 25 6.48 -14.57 1.19
CA THR A 25 7.90 -14.97 1.11
C THR A 25 8.30 -15.34 -0.32
N ALA A 26 7.37 -15.86 -1.12
CA ALA A 26 7.60 -16.17 -2.53
C ALA A 26 7.62 -14.92 -3.42
N MET A 27 7.11 -13.76 -2.96
CA MET A 27 7.20 -12.51 -3.69
C MET A 27 8.63 -11.98 -3.66
N LYS A 28 9.07 -11.41 -4.77
CA LYS A 28 10.41 -10.81 -4.87
C LYS A 28 10.37 -9.39 -4.30
N PRO A 29 11.25 -8.97 -3.37
CA PRO A 29 11.33 -7.58 -2.91
C PRO A 29 11.59 -6.59 -4.05
N ILE A 30 11.15 -5.33 -3.91
CA ILE A 30 11.23 -4.34 -4.99
C ILE A 30 12.67 -4.15 -5.49
N ASP A 31 13.64 -4.05 -4.59
CA ASP A 31 15.06 -3.85 -4.93
C ASP A 31 15.63 -4.99 -5.78
N GLU A 32 15.12 -6.21 -5.57
CA GLU A 32 15.58 -7.37 -6.33
C GLU A 32 14.89 -7.45 -7.70
N GLN A 33 13.68 -6.88 -7.84
CA GLN A 33 13.02 -6.75 -9.14
C GLN A 33 13.73 -5.74 -10.04
N TYR A 34 14.30 -4.68 -9.46
CA TYR A 34 15.01 -3.58 -10.13
C TYR A 34 16.47 -3.50 -9.67
N PRO A 35 17.33 -4.46 -10.06
CA PRO A 35 18.71 -4.55 -9.57
C PRO A 35 19.61 -3.37 -10.00
N ASP A 36 19.18 -2.56 -10.97
CA ASP A 36 19.86 -1.34 -11.42
C ASP A 36 19.45 -0.09 -10.63
N GLY A 37 18.55 -0.22 -9.65
CA GLY A 37 18.03 0.88 -8.84
C GLY A 37 17.15 1.86 -9.62
N LYS A 38 16.66 1.48 -10.81
CA LYS A 38 15.79 2.32 -11.65
C LYS A 38 14.34 1.84 -11.53
N TYR A 39 13.61 2.47 -10.62
CA TYR A 39 12.22 2.11 -10.36
C TYR A 39 11.26 2.78 -11.38
N PRO A 40 10.09 2.18 -11.66
CA PRO A 40 9.15 2.69 -12.65
C PRO A 40 8.66 4.09 -12.29
N VAL A 41 8.68 4.99 -13.28
CA VAL A 41 8.07 6.32 -13.17
C VAL A 41 6.56 6.20 -12.95
N GLY A 42 6.02 7.16 -12.20
CA GLY A 42 4.57 7.33 -12.09
C GLY A 42 3.99 8.00 -13.34
N GLN A 43 2.76 8.49 -13.20
CA GLN A 43 2.14 9.34 -14.21
C GLN A 43 2.81 10.73 -14.18
N CYS A 44 3.49 11.09 -15.26
CA CYS A 44 4.05 12.43 -15.44
C CYS A 44 3.05 13.29 -16.21
N GLU A 45 2.42 14.22 -15.51
CA GLU A 45 1.50 15.19 -16.10
C GLU A 45 2.26 16.43 -16.59
N THR A 46 1.92 16.91 -17.77
CA THR A 46 2.40 18.21 -18.23
C THR A 46 1.75 19.31 -17.43
N TYR A 47 2.42 20.44 -17.22
CA TYR A 47 1.78 21.59 -16.58
C TYR A 47 0.66 22.13 -17.48
N TYR A 48 -0.62 21.82 -17.18
CA TYR A 48 -1.75 22.18 -18.04
C TYR A 48 -2.70 23.22 -17.44
N LEU A 49 -2.53 23.60 -16.16
CA LEU A 49 -3.35 24.63 -15.53
C LEU A 49 -2.78 26.02 -15.83
N PRO A 50 -3.55 26.91 -16.50
CA PRO A 50 -3.13 28.28 -16.70
C PRO A 50 -2.99 29.01 -15.37
N GLY A 51 -1.95 29.82 -15.23
CA GLY A 51 -1.82 30.78 -14.14
C GLY A 51 -2.92 31.83 -14.19
N LYS A 52 -3.01 32.67 -13.15
CA LYS A 52 -3.96 33.81 -13.11
C LYS A 52 -3.77 34.79 -14.29
N ASP A 53 -2.58 34.80 -14.89
CA ASP A 53 -2.19 35.58 -16.06
C ASP A 53 -2.40 34.82 -17.40
N GLY A 54 -3.00 33.63 -17.36
CA GLY A 54 -3.27 32.80 -18.53
C GLY A 54 -2.07 32.03 -19.09
N ARG A 55 -0.89 32.15 -18.47
CA ARG A 55 0.32 31.43 -18.93
C ARG A 55 0.32 29.99 -18.44
N ILE A 56 0.85 29.09 -19.26
CA ILE A 56 1.02 27.68 -18.94
C ILE A 56 2.51 27.42 -18.70
N ALA A 57 2.85 26.68 -17.64
CA ALA A 57 4.24 26.42 -17.25
C ALA A 57 4.93 25.32 -18.08
N SER A 58 4.62 25.24 -19.38
CA SER A 58 5.18 24.26 -20.33
C SER A 58 6.69 24.46 -20.57
N ASP A 59 7.21 25.64 -20.27
CA ASP A 59 8.64 25.94 -20.34
C ASP A 59 9.46 25.10 -19.33
N ARG A 60 8.85 24.61 -18.25
CA ARG A 60 9.50 23.75 -17.25
C ARG A 60 10.03 22.44 -17.81
N GLU A 61 9.43 21.94 -18.90
CA GLU A 61 9.86 20.71 -19.58
C GLU A 61 10.92 20.95 -20.65
N SER A 62 11.05 22.18 -21.15
CA SER A 62 11.97 22.51 -22.26
C SER A 62 13.20 23.29 -21.81
N ASN A 63 13.07 24.10 -20.76
CA ASN A 63 14.13 24.92 -20.19
C ASN A 63 15.24 24.05 -19.59
N GLN A 64 16.46 24.22 -20.08
CA GLN A 64 17.63 23.43 -19.67
C GLN A 64 17.98 23.60 -18.18
N GLU A 65 17.78 24.80 -17.61
CA GLU A 65 18.00 25.03 -16.18
C GLU A 65 17.04 24.19 -15.34
N LYS A 66 15.77 24.07 -15.77
CA LYS A 66 14.76 23.27 -15.07
C LYS A 66 15.01 21.78 -15.20
N LYS A 67 15.48 21.31 -16.37
CA LYS A 67 15.94 19.92 -16.54
C LYS A 67 17.13 19.58 -15.65
N ALA A 68 18.11 20.48 -15.57
CA ALA A 68 19.28 20.28 -14.71
C ALA A 68 18.89 20.24 -13.24
N LEU A 69 17.96 21.11 -12.82
CA LEU A 69 17.41 21.10 -11.46
C LEU A 69 16.64 19.82 -11.17
N ASP A 70 15.78 19.35 -12.07
CA ASP A 70 15.01 18.11 -11.92
C ASP A 70 15.95 16.90 -11.79
N GLY A 71 16.99 16.83 -12.63
CA GLY A 71 18.02 15.79 -12.55
C GLY A 71 18.82 15.80 -11.25
N SER A 72 18.90 16.94 -10.55
CA SER A 72 19.58 17.01 -9.25
C SER A 72 18.80 16.33 -8.12
N PHE A 73 17.51 16.06 -8.31
CA PHE A 73 16.63 15.38 -7.35
C PHE A 73 16.40 13.90 -7.69
N GLU A 74 17.11 13.36 -8.68
CA GLU A 74 16.84 12.02 -9.21
C GLU A 74 16.91 10.91 -8.16
N GLU A 75 17.86 10.97 -7.21
CA GLU A 75 17.96 10.00 -6.11
C GLU A 75 16.70 10.01 -5.23
N MET A 76 16.25 11.20 -4.81
CA MET A 76 15.01 11.35 -4.05
C MET A 76 13.79 10.85 -4.84
N TYR A 77 13.76 11.08 -6.16
CA TYR A 77 12.69 10.54 -7.00
C TYR A 77 12.74 9.02 -7.11
N GLN A 78 13.93 8.40 -7.13
CA GLN A 78 14.05 6.95 -7.08
C GLN A 78 13.50 6.38 -5.78
N ASP A 79 13.74 7.01 -4.62
CA ASP A 79 13.16 6.57 -3.33
C ASP A 79 11.62 6.63 -3.33
N TYR A 80 11.04 7.70 -3.89
CA TYR A 80 9.60 7.79 -4.06
C TYR A 80 9.07 6.73 -5.02
N ARG A 81 9.74 6.48 -6.15
CA ARG A 81 9.33 5.49 -7.16
C ARG A 81 9.41 4.06 -6.61
N ARG A 82 10.46 3.75 -5.84
CA ARG A 82 10.62 2.50 -5.08
C ARG A 82 9.44 2.26 -4.15
N SER A 83 9.15 3.24 -3.30
CA SER A 83 8.06 3.19 -2.33
C SER A 83 6.70 3.08 -3.02
N ALA A 84 6.51 3.78 -4.13
CA ALA A 84 5.29 3.71 -4.93
C ALA A 84 5.09 2.35 -5.59
N GLU A 85 6.15 1.68 -6.04
CA GLU A 85 6.07 0.33 -6.61
C GLU A 85 5.71 -0.70 -5.53
N ALA A 86 6.31 -0.63 -4.34
CA ALA A 86 5.89 -1.44 -3.20
C ALA A 86 4.40 -1.25 -2.91
N HIS A 87 3.94 0.01 -2.82
CA HIS A 87 2.53 0.31 -2.61
C HIS A 87 1.62 -0.23 -3.73
N ARG A 88 2.05 -0.17 -5.01
CA ARG A 88 1.29 -0.72 -6.15
C ARG A 88 1.10 -2.23 -6.03
N GLN A 89 2.15 -2.96 -5.67
CA GLN A 89 2.10 -4.41 -5.54
C GLN A 89 1.32 -4.85 -4.29
N VAL A 90 1.57 -4.24 -3.13
CA VAL A 90 0.83 -4.52 -1.89
C VAL A 90 -0.66 -4.32 -2.08
N ARG A 91 -1.11 -3.16 -2.61
CA ARG A 91 -2.55 -2.91 -2.79
C ARG A 91 -3.19 -3.85 -3.80
N SER A 92 -2.43 -4.30 -4.81
CA SER A 92 -2.91 -5.29 -5.79
C SER A 92 -3.11 -6.64 -5.12
N TYR A 93 -2.15 -7.07 -4.29
CA TYR A 93 -2.26 -8.28 -3.48
C TYR A 93 -3.46 -8.21 -2.53
N VAL A 94 -3.60 -7.12 -1.77
CA VAL A 94 -4.71 -6.92 -0.82
C VAL A 94 -6.08 -7.09 -1.48
N LYS A 95 -6.27 -6.53 -2.68
CA LYS A 95 -7.53 -6.65 -3.45
C LYS A 95 -7.87 -8.10 -3.84
N SER A 96 -6.89 -9.00 -3.89
CA SER A 96 -7.13 -10.40 -4.30
C SER A 96 -7.76 -11.25 -3.20
N TRP A 97 -7.71 -10.81 -1.94
CA TRP A 97 -8.12 -11.64 -0.79
C TRP A 97 -9.00 -10.93 0.25
N VAL A 98 -8.97 -9.59 0.34
CA VAL A 98 -9.86 -8.86 1.27
C VAL A 98 -11.31 -9.13 0.91
N LYS A 99 -12.08 -9.59 1.91
CA LYS A 99 -13.51 -9.92 1.77
C LYS A 99 -14.24 -9.75 3.11
N PRO A 100 -15.57 -9.54 3.09
CA PRO A 100 -16.38 -9.58 4.30
C PRO A 100 -16.19 -10.91 5.07
N GLY A 101 -16.24 -10.82 6.40
CA GLY A 101 -16.02 -11.96 7.30
C GLY A 101 -14.58 -12.09 7.81
N MET A 102 -13.64 -11.28 7.30
CA MET A 102 -12.31 -11.12 7.91
C MET A 102 -12.36 -10.05 9.01
N THR A 103 -11.60 -10.25 10.07
CA THR A 103 -11.38 -9.21 11.08
C THR A 103 -10.49 -8.10 10.50
N MET A 104 -10.62 -6.89 11.05
CA MET A 104 -9.75 -5.78 10.64
C MET A 104 -8.29 -6.06 11.00
N ILE A 105 -8.04 -6.80 12.09
CA ILE A 105 -6.70 -7.20 12.53
C ILE A 105 -6.05 -8.08 11.47
N GLU A 106 -6.72 -9.15 11.01
CA GLU A 106 -6.19 -10.03 9.96
C GLU A 106 -5.88 -9.28 8.67
N ILE A 107 -6.73 -8.32 8.30
CA ILE A 107 -6.52 -7.48 7.11
C ILE A 107 -5.25 -6.64 7.27
N CYS A 108 -5.11 -5.92 8.39
CA CYS A 108 -3.96 -5.06 8.63
C CYS A 108 -2.67 -5.87 8.75
N GLU A 109 -2.65 -6.97 9.52
CA GLU A 109 -1.45 -7.78 9.71
C GLU A 109 -0.93 -8.40 8.41
N ARG A 110 -1.82 -8.99 7.59
CA ARG A 110 -1.43 -9.57 6.31
C ARG A 110 -0.94 -8.51 5.32
N LEU A 111 -1.59 -7.35 5.27
CA LEU A 111 -1.16 -6.22 4.44
C LEU A 111 0.23 -5.74 4.85
N GLU A 112 0.44 -5.50 6.14
CA GLU A 112 1.69 -4.96 6.66
C GLU A 112 2.84 -5.95 6.53
N ALA A 113 2.59 -7.25 6.70
CA ALA A 113 3.60 -8.28 6.42
C ALA A 113 4.08 -8.24 4.96
N CYS A 114 3.15 -8.09 4.01
CA CYS A 114 3.48 -7.97 2.60
C CYS A 114 4.27 -6.68 2.34
N SER A 115 3.85 -5.58 2.96
CA SER A 115 4.50 -4.28 2.80
C SER A 115 5.92 -4.26 3.36
N ARG A 116 6.15 -4.80 4.56
CA ARG A 116 7.50 -4.93 5.16
C ARG A 116 8.43 -5.79 4.30
N HIS A 117 7.90 -6.89 3.76
CA HIS A 117 8.65 -7.78 2.87
C HIS A 117 9.04 -7.09 1.55
N LEU A 118 8.08 -6.51 0.84
CA LEU A 118 8.32 -5.90 -0.47
C LEU A 118 9.22 -4.66 -0.39
N ILE A 119 9.06 -3.82 0.64
CA ILE A 119 9.92 -2.64 0.84
C ILE A 119 11.28 -2.98 1.45
N LYS A 120 11.51 -4.25 1.83
CA LYS A 120 12.73 -4.70 2.51
C LYS A 120 13.02 -3.85 3.74
N GLU A 121 12.11 -3.93 4.72
CA GLU A 121 12.18 -3.14 5.96
C GLU A 121 13.58 -3.20 6.60
N ASN A 122 14.10 -2.03 6.96
CA ASN A 122 15.44 -1.85 7.51
C ASN A 122 15.47 -0.62 8.43
N GLY A 123 14.99 -0.76 9.66
CA GLY A 123 14.98 0.31 10.64
C GLY A 123 14.29 1.58 10.12
N LEU A 124 15.00 2.70 10.13
CA LEU A 124 14.49 3.98 9.62
C LEU A 124 14.77 4.22 8.13
N GLU A 125 15.61 3.39 7.51
CA GLU A 125 16.01 3.55 6.11
C GLU A 125 14.90 3.07 5.15
N ALA A 126 14.13 2.06 5.55
CA ALA A 126 13.00 1.55 4.79
C ALA A 126 11.97 0.90 5.71
N GLY A 127 10.69 1.18 5.50
CA GLY A 127 9.63 0.59 6.32
C GLY A 127 8.26 1.16 6.00
N LEU A 128 7.34 0.98 6.94
CA LEU A 128 5.98 1.51 6.84
C LEU A 128 5.96 2.96 7.35
N ALA A 129 5.50 3.88 6.52
CA ALA A 129 5.48 5.31 6.86
C ALA A 129 4.44 5.66 7.94
N PHE A 130 3.34 4.90 8.02
CA PHE A 130 2.25 5.08 8.98
C PHE A 130 1.41 3.78 9.10
N PRO A 131 0.59 3.62 10.15
CA PRO A 131 -0.26 2.44 10.33
C PRO A 131 -1.28 2.25 9.20
N THR A 132 -1.68 1.00 8.97
CA THR A 132 -2.69 0.69 7.95
C THR A 132 -4.06 1.24 8.33
N GLY A 133 -4.49 2.31 7.65
CA GLY A 133 -5.82 2.88 7.82
C GLY A 133 -6.89 2.00 7.16
N CYS A 134 -7.89 1.57 7.93
CA CYS A 134 -8.97 0.70 7.47
C CYS A 134 -10.34 1.17 8.00
N SER A 135 -10.55 2.49 8.04
CA SER A 135 -11.78 3.14 8.51
C SER A 135 -13.05 2.63 7.82
N LEU A 136 -14.09 2.41 8.63
CA LEU A 136 -15.36 1.84 8.17
C LEU A 136 -16.49 2.88 8.21
N ASN A 137 -17.33 2.85 7.16
CA ASN A 137 -18.59 3.59 7.08
C ASN A 137 -18.45 5.10 7.29
N HIS A 138 -18.90 5.63 8.43
CA HIS A 138 -18.92 7.05 8.73
C HIS A 138 -17.55 7.57 9.23
N VAL A 139 -16.60 6.68 9.52
CA VAL A 139 -15.24 7.05 9.91
C VAL A 139 -14.43 7.28 8.64
N ALA A 140 -13.89 8.49 8.46
CA ALA A 140 -13.21 8.89 7.23
C ALA A 140 -11.73 8.50 7.18
N ALA A 141 -11.05 8.50 8.33
CA ALA A 141 -9.61 8.30 8.41
C ALA A 141 -9.16 7.86 9.81
N HIS A 142 -7.91 7.45 9.92
CA HIS A 142 -7.18 7.21 11.17
C HIS A 142 -7.74 6.11 12.09
N TYR A 143 -8.58 5.20 11.58
CA TYR A 143 -8.89 3.96 12.29
C TYR A 143 -8.00 2.84 11.77
N THR A 144 -7.35 2.16 12.71
CA THR A 144 -6.68 0.88 12.58
C THR A 144 -6.97 0.11 13.87
N PRO A 145 -7.21 -1.21 13.83
CA PRO A 145 -7.64 -1.94 15.01
C PRO A 145 -6.53 -1.98 16.06
N ASN A 146 -6.91 -1.79 17.33
CA ASN A 146 -6.05 -2.12 18.45
C ASN A 146 -6.21 -3.60 18.83
N ASN A 147 -5.32 -4.11 19.68
CA ASN A 147 -5.47 -5.46 20.23
C ASN A 147 -6.85 -5.63 20.91
N GLY A 148 -7.56 -6.69 20.52
CA GLY A 148 -8.90 -7.00 21.06
C GLY A 148 -10.07 -6.33 20.33
N ASP A 149 -9.83 -5.63 19.21
CA ASP A 149 -10.89 -5.18 18.30
C ASP A 149 -11.52 -6.40 17.59
N THR A 150 -12.86 -6.51 17.59
CA THR A 150 -13.64 -7.68 17.11
C THR A 150 -14.80 -7.27 16.23
#